data_AF-A0A1V6FEG0-F1
#
_entry.id   AF-A0A1V6FEG0-F1
#
_cell.length_a   1.000
_cell.length_b   1.000
_cell.length_c   1.000
_cell.angle_alpha   90.00
_cell.angle_beta   90.00
_cell.angle_gamma   90.00
#
_symmetry.space_group_name_H-M   'P 1'
#
loop_
_entity.id
_entity.type
_entity.pdbx_description
1 polymer ?
#
loop_
_entity_poly.entity_id
_entity_poly.type
_entity_poly.pdbx_seq_one_letter_code
_entity_poly.pdbx_strand_id
1 'polypeptide(L)'
;MKKGFIALVGMMLLSAGMLSGDTIKLHNGQAYEGKVVVRGDVYTVVQGDAVFQFPKKEVAEMNGEKLVRAENPVIRIATSKGDMLVELYEDEAPNTVANIITLAESGFYKGMAFHRIINGFMAQGGCPNSKRDATGQPGTGGPGYRFADEFAPNLKHTGRGILSMANAGPGTNGSQFFICFGPTPHLDGRHSVFGKVTSGMEVLDKLEAIGTQSGQPREEVRFNIEVVSKRNHVYTVKKL
;
A
#
# COMPACT_ATOMS: atom_id res chain seq x y z
N MET A 1 11.18 0.40 -21.71
CA MET A 1 12.54 0.61 -21.15
C MET A 1 12.92 -0.65 -20.38
N LYS A 2 14.05 -1.27 -20.77
CA LYS A 2 14.60 -2.54 -20.25
C LYS A 2 14.87 -2.44 -18.73
N LYS A 3 14.84 -3.48 -17.90
CA LYS A 3 15.58 -4.76 -18.01
C LYS A 3 14.91 -5.84 -17.13
N GLY A 4 14.24 -6.81 -17.73
CA GLY A 4 14.26 -8.19 -17.23
C GLY A 4 15.42 -8.87 -17.94
N PHE A 5 16.45 -9.27 -17.21
CA PHE A 5 17.59 -9.96 -17.80
C PHE A 5 17.18 -11.43 -18.00
N ILE A 6 16.68 -11.76 -19.19
CA ILE A 6 16.42 -13.14 -19.61
C ILE A 6 17.69 -13.60 -20.33
N ALA A 7 18.50 -14.41 -19.65
CA ALA A 7 19.49 -15.24 -20.34
C ALA A 7 18.78 -16.53 -20.78
N LEU A 8 18.63 -16.69 -22.08
CA LEU A 8 18.00 -17.85 -22.71
C LEU A 8 19.08 -18.82 -23.18
N VAL A 9 19.11 -20.05 -22.66
CA VAL A 9 19.82 -21.18 -23.31
C VAL A 9 19.07 -22.48 -23.05
N GLY A 10 18.71 -23.19 -24.14
CA GLY A 10 18.63 -24.65 -24.21
C GLY A 10 17.41 -25.34 -23.60
N MET A 11 16.44 -25.68 -24.44
CA MET A 11 15.39 -26.65 -24.14
C MET A 11 15.98 -28.07 -24.23
N MET A 12 15.91 -28.84 -23.14
CA MET A 12 16.20 -30.28 -23.15
C MET A 12 15.19 -31.01 -22.26
N LEU A 13 14.32 -31.82 -22.87
CA LEU A 13 13.58 -32.85 -22.15
C LEU A 13 14.57 -33.98 -21.83
N LEU A 14 14.75 -34.31 -20.56
CA LEU A 14 15.27 -35.62 -20.16
C LEU A 14 14.34 -36.23 -19.10
N SER A 15 13.79 -37.38 -19.48
CA SER A 15 13.22 -38.37 -18.57
C SER A 15 14.31 -39.14 -17.84
N ALA A 16 13.99 -39.53 -16.61
CA ALA A 16 14.59 -40.57 -15.75
C ALA A 16 15.55 -40.07 -14.64
N GLY A 17 15.02 -40.13 -13.41
CA GLY A 17 15.74 -40.38 -12.16
C GLY A 17 16.59 -39.23 -11.61
N MET A 18 15.98 -38.29 -10.89
CA MET A 18 16.72 -37.26 -10.14
C MET A 18 16.30 -37.23 -8.67
N LEU A 19 17.31 -37.13 -7.80
CA LEU A 19 17.19 -36.73 -6.40
C LEU A 19 16.32 -35.46 -6.34
N SER A 20 15.27 -35.47 -5.52
CA SER A 20 14.23 -34.44 -5.50
C SER A 20 14.81 -33.04 -5.28
N GLY A 21 14.89 -32.23 -6.34
CA GLY A 21 15.12 -30.81 -6.22
C GLY A 21 13.89 -30.13 -5.63
N ASP A 22 14.08 -28.96 -5.02
CA ASP A 22 12.93 -28.12 -4.67
C ASP A 22 12.27 -27.61 -5.96
N THR A 23 10.96 -27.44 -5.93
CA THR A 23 10.16 -26.89 -7.03
C THR A 23 9.55 -25.56 -6.66
N ILE A 24 9.55 -24.62 -7.59
CA ILE A 24 8.87 -23.33 -7.49
C ILE A 24 7.93 -23.20 -8.67
N LYS A 25 6.69 -22.79 -8.42
CA LYS A 25 5.72 -22.44 -9.47
C LYS A 25 5.33 -20.98 -9.35
N LEU A 26 5.41 -20.27 -10.46
CA LEU A 26 5.01 -18.87 -10.56
C LEU A 26 3.49 -18.73 -10.73
N HIS A 27 2.96 -17.54 -10.42
CA HIS A 27 1.55 -17.22 -10.64
C HIS A 27 1.12 -17.32 -12.11
N ASN A 28 2.05 -17.17 -13.05
CA ASN A 28 1.78 -17.35 -14.48
C ASN A 28 1.78 -18.84 -14.93
N GLY A 29 1.95 -19.77 -13.99
CA GLY A 29 1.93 -21.21 -14.21
C GLY A 29 3.28 -21.83 -14.57
N GLN A 30 4.33 -21.04 -14.82
CA GLN A 30 5.68 -21.57 -15.08
C GLN A 30 6.25 -22.22 -13.81
N ALA A 31 6.91 -23.38 -13.97
CA ALA A 31 7.54 -24.10 -12.88
C ALA A 31 9.04 -24.26 -13.12
N TYR A 32 9.81 -24.25 -12.03
CA TYR A 32 11.27 -24.40 -12.01
C TYR A 32 11.63 -25.44 -10.96
N GLU A 33 12.57 -26.32 -11.30
CA GLU A 33 13.08 -27.35 -10.39
C GLU A 33 14.58 -27.14 -10.20
N GLY A 34 15.04 -27.21 -8.95
CA GLY A 34 16.44 -27.06 -8.63
C GLY A 34 16.66 -26.80 -7.14
N LYS A 35 17.89 -26.47 -6.76
CA LYS A 35 18.17 -26.04 -5.38
C LYS A 35 17.62 -24.64 -5.18
N VAL A 36 16.64 -24.49 -4.28
CA VAL A 36 16.07 -23.19 -3.94
C VAL A 36 16.87 -22.55 -2.80
N VAL A 37 17.31 -21.31 -3.01
CA VAL A 37 17.94 -20.48 -1.99
C VAL A 37 17.10 -19.22 -1.80
N VAL A 38 16.66 -18.98 -0.57
CA VAL A 38 15.89 -17.77 -0.22
C VAL A 38 16.83 -16.72 0.35
N ARG A 39 16.86 -15.53 -0.26
CA ARG A 39 17.58 -14.36 0.28
C ARG A 39 16.69 -13.12 0.20
N GLY A 40 16.34 -12.55 1.35
CA GLY A 40 15.41 -11.42 1.43
C GLY A 40 14.07 -11.77 0.76
N ASP A 41 13.68 -10.96 -0.23
CA ASP A 41 12.44 -11.11 -1.01
C ASP A 41 12.63 -11.79 -2.37
N VAL A 42 13.70 -12.56 -2.53
CA VAL A 42 14.00 -13.30 -3.76
C VAL A 42 14.18 -14.79 -3.48
N TYR A 43 13.50 -15.61 -4.27
CA TYR A 43 13.81 -17.02 -4.46
C TYR A 43 14.82 -17.17 -5.59
N THR A 44 15.93 -17.85 -5.32
CA THR A 44 16.93 -18.22 -6.34
C THR A 44 16.83 -19.72 -6.60
N VAL A 45 16.56 -20.14 -7.83
CA VAL A 45 16.57 -21.55 -8.24
C VAL A 45 17.85 -21.84 -8.98
N VAL A 46 18.66 -22.79 -8.49
CA VAL A 46 19.89 -23.25 -9.15
C VAL A 46 19.62 -24.61 -9.78
N GLN A 47 19.72 -24.69 -11.11
CA GLN A 47 19.47 -25.90 -11.91
C GLN A 47 20.71 -26.20 -12.77
N GLY A 48 21.60 -27.05 -12.26
CA GLY A 48 22.92 -27.23 -12.87
C GLY A 48 23.72 -25.92 -12.86
N ASP A 49 24.13 -25.47 -14.05
CA ASP A 49 24.84 -24.19 -14.24
C ASP A 49 23.89 -22.98 -14.39
N ALA A 50 22.57 -23.22 -14.48
CA ALA A 50 21.57 -22.16 -14.62
C ALA A 50 21.13 -21.61 -13.25
N VAL A 51 20.97 -20.28 -13.18
CA VAL A 51 20.48 -19.57 -11.99
C VAL A 51 19.30 -18.69 -12.38
N PHE A 52 18.14 -18.95 -11.76
CA PHE A 52 16.93 -18.15 -11.93
C PHE A 52 16.60 -17.41 -10.65
N GLN A 53 16.14 -16.16 -10.75
CA GLN A 53 15.76 -15.35 -9.60
C GLN A 53 14.35 -14.82 -9.77
N PHE A 54 13.51 -15.09 -8.78
CA PHE A 54 12.11 -14.68 -8.75
C PHE A 54 11.84 -13.86 -7.49
N PRO A 55 11.27 -12.65 -7.60
CA PRO A 55 10.64 -12.00 -6.46
C PRO A 55 9.64 -12.95 -5.79
N LYS A 56 9.60 -13.01 -4.45
CA LYS A 56 8.64 -13.87 -3.72
C LYS A 56 7.20 -13.68 -4.18
N LYS A 57 6.88 -12.45 -4.54
CA LYS A 57 5.59 -11.99 -5.04
C LYS A 57 5.16 -12.64 -6.37
N GLU A 58 6.08 -13.26 -7.10
CA GLU A 58 5.80 -13.95 -8.35
C GLU A 58 5.59 -15.45 -8.16
N VAL A 59 6.02 -16.01 -7.01
CA VAL A 59 5.92 -17.44 -6.69
C VAL A 59 4.57 -17.74 -6.04
N ALA A 60 3.82 -18.65 -6.66
CA ALA A 60 2.53 -19.16 -6.19
C ALA A 60 2.67 -20.40 -5.31
N GLU A 61 3.60 -21.30 -5.63
CA GLU A 61 3.78 -22.58 -4.94
C GLU A 61 5.27 -22.88 -4.75
N MET A 62 5.63 -23.54 -3.65
CA MET A 62 6.95 -24.13 -3.41
C MET A 62 6.75 -25.57 -2.96
N ASN A 63 7.42 -26.52 -3.61
CA ASN A 63 7.33 -27.96 -3.32
C ASN A 63 5.89 -28.50 -3.35
N GLY A 64 5.05 -27.98 -4.24
CA GLY A 64 3.63 -28.34 -4.36
C GLY A 64 2.72 -27.70 -3.29
N GLU A 65 3.27 -26.97 -2.33
CA GLU A 65 2.50 -26.19 -1.36
C GLU A 65 2.28 -24.77 -1.88
N LYS A 66 1.02 -24.32 -1.88
CA LYS A 66 0.73 -22.91 -2.15
C LYS A 66 1.42 -22.04 -1.12
N LEU A 67 2.26 -21.13 -1.59
CA LEU A 67 2.78 -20.07 -0.75
C LEU A 67 1.63 -19.12 -0.45
N VAL A 68 1.12 -19.20 0.78
CA VAL A 68 0.15 -18.23 1.27
C VAL A 68 0.91 -16.92 1.48
N ARG A 69 0.67 -15.94 0.61
CA ARG A 69 1.12 -14.57 0.87
C ARG A 69 0.48 -14.12 2.17
N ALA A 70 1.28 -13.53 3.06
CA ALA A 70 0.73 -12.83 4.19
C ALA A 70 -0.25 -11.78 3.65
N GLU A 71 -1.50 -11.86 4.09
CA GLU A 71 -2.54 -10.94 3.64
C GLU A 71 -2.07 -9.49 3.88
N ASN A 72 -2.51 -8.60 3.00
CA ASN A 72 -2.24 -7.19 3.15
C ASN A 72 -2.86 -6.68 4.46
N PRO A 73 -2.20 -5.78 5.20
CA PRO A 73 -2.80 -5.17 6.38
C PRO A 73 -4.11 -4.47 6.03
N VAL A 74 -5.05 -4.51 6.97
CA VAL A 74 -6.33 -3.83 6.86
C VAL A 74 -6.46 -2.83 8.01
N ILE A 75 -6.83 -1.60 7.67
CA ILE A 75 -7.22 -0.59 8.66
C ILE A 75 -8.70 -0.26 8.52
N ARG A 76 -9.31 0.14 9.62
CA ARG A 76 -10.64 0.73 9.67
C ARG A 76 -10.52 2.23 9.88
N ILE A 77 -11.12 3.00 8.98
CA ILE A 77 -11.34 4.44 9.16
C ILE A 77 -12.78 4.60 9.67
N ALA A 78 -12.93 4.75 11.00
CA ALA A 78 -14.23 4.88 11.65
C ALA A 78 -14.64 6.36 11.69
N THR A 79 -15.83 6.69 11.20
CA THR A 79 -16.31 8.08 11.08
C THR A 79 -17.75 8.22 11.58
N SER A 80 -18.21 9.46 11.79
CA SER A 80 -19.63 9.73 12.08
C SER A 80 -20.59 9.41 10.90
N LYS A 81 -20.06 9.17 9.70
CA LYS A 81 -20.84 8.82 8.50
C LYS A 81 -20.87 7.31 8.21
N GLY A 82 -20.15 6.52 9.00
CA GLY A 82 -19.96 5.08 8.85
C GLY A 82 -18.48 4.69 8.85
N ASP A 83 -18.23 3.39 8.74
CA ASP A 83 -16.89 2.81 8.75
C ASP A 83 -16.44 2.47 7.34
N MET A 84 -15.16 2.68 7.05
CA MET A 84 -14.50 2.19 5.84
C MET A 84 -13.41 1.19 6.20
N LEU A 85 -13.36 0.06 5.51
CA LEU A 85 -12.19 -0.83 5.56
C LEU A 85 -11.28 -0.52 4.39
N VAL A 86 -9.98 -0.43 4.67
CA VAL A 86 -8.94 -0.14 3.69
C VAL A 86 -7.90 -1.23 3.71
N GLU A 87 -7.68 -1.87 2.57
CA GLU A 87 -6.54 -2.75 2.33
C GLU A 87 -5.29 -1.91 2.03
N LEU A 88 -4.17 -2.22 2.69
CA LEU A 88 -2.90 -1.51 2.55
C LEU A 88 -1.87 -2.31 1.74
N TYR A 89 -1.24 -1.66 0.77
CA TYR A 89 -0.31 -2.29 -0.19
C TYR A 89 1.12 -2.36 0.35
N GLU A 90 1.32 -3.23 1.34
CA GLU A 90 2.58 -3.33 2.07
C GLU A 90 3.76 -3.76 1.18
N ASP A 91 3.54 -4.63 0.19
CA ASP A 91 4.61 -5.08 -0.71
C ASP A 91 5.12 -3.96 -1.62
N GLU A 92 4.26 -3.01 -1.98
CA GLU A 92 4.57 -1.91 -2.90
C GLU A 92 5.00 -0.62 -2.19
N ALA A 93 4.44 -0.34 -1.01
CA ALA A 93 4.68 0.87 -0.24
C ALA A 93 4.98 0.56 1.25
N PRO A 94 6.01 -0.27 1.54
CA PRO A 94 6.25 -0.80 2.89
C PRO A 94 6.50 0.29 3.93
N ASN A 95 7.22 1.37 3.59
CA ASN A 95 7.49 2.44 4.55
C ASN A 95 6.25 3.29 4.84
N THR A 96 5.42 3.52 3.82
CA THR A 96 4.15 4.25 3.94
C THR A 96 3.15 3.45 4.76
N VAL A 97 3.06 2.14 4.54
CA VAL A 97 2.23 1.23 5.33
C VAL A 97 2.73 1.13 6.77
N ALA A 98 4.05 1.03 6.98
CA ALA A 98 4.61 1.10 8.33
C ALA A 98 4.25 2.39 9.04
N ASN A 99 4.33 3.53 8.36
CA ASN A 99 3.96 4.82 8.92
C ASN A 99 2.50 4.88 9.37
N ILE A 100 1.54 4.49 8.51
CA ILE A 100 0.12 4.57 8.91
C ILE A 100 -0.21 3.59 10.03
N ILE A 101 0.37 2.38 10.04
CA ILE A 101 0.16 1.39 11.10
C ILE A 101 0.73 1.92 12.42
N THR A 102 1.98 2.38 12.46
CA THR A 102 2.59 2.93 13.68
C THR A 102 1.81 4.13 14.23
N LEU A 103 1.34 5.03 13.35
CA LEU A 103 0.55 6.18 13.77
C LEU A 103 -0.86 5.77 14.26
N ALA A 104 -1.51 4.80 13.61
CA ALA A 104 -2.79 4.28 14.07
C ALA A 104 -2.69 3.62 15.46
N GLU A 105 -1.68 2.77 15.67
CA GLU A 105 -1.49 2.05 16.95
C GLU A 105 -1.13 2.97 18.11
N SER A 106 -0.45 4.09 17.84
CA SER A 106 -0.18 5.14 18.85
C SER A 106 -1.40 6.04 19.13
N GLY A 107 -2.53 5.83 18.43
CA GLY A 107 -3.71 6.68 18.54
C GLY A 107 -3.55 8.07 17.92
N PHE A 108 -2.53 8.28 17.08
CA PHE A 108 -2.22 9.58 16.48
C PHE A 108 -3.43 10.20 15.77
N TYR A 109 -4.17 9.40 15.00
CA TYR A 109 -5.33 9.82 14.22
C TYR A 109 -6.61 10.07 15.02
N LYS A 110 -6.63 9.74 16.32
CA LYS A 110 -7.84 9.83 17.14
C LYS A 110 -8.41 11.25 17.15
N GLY A 111 -9.66 11.39 16.75
CA GLY A 111 -10.43 12.63 16.76
C GLY A 111 -10.03 13.65 15.68
N MET A 112 -9.23 13.26 14.69
CA MET A 112 -8.92 14.13 13.53
C MET A 112 -10.15 14.31 12.64
N ALA A 113 -10.14 15.31 11.76
CA ALA A 113 -11.19 15.54 10.78
C ALA A 113 -10.67 15.43 9.33
N PHE A 114 -11.57 15.06 8.42
CA PHE A 114 -11.38 15.33 7.00
C PHE A 114 -11.47 16.83 6.79
N HIS A 115 -10.32 17.50 6.80
CA HIS A 115 -10.23 18.96 6.81
C HIS A 115 -10.36 19.56 5.41
N ARG A 116 -10.26 18.74 4.36
CA ARG A 116 -10.44 19.19 2.98
C ARG A 116 -11.17 18.13 2.16
N ILE A 117 -12.32 18.47 1.60
CA ILE A 117 -13.12 17.59 0.74
C ILE A 117 -13.54 18.36 -0.51
N ILE A 118 -13.04 17.92 -1.67
CA ILE A 118 -13.37 18.49 -2.98
C ILE A 118 -14.22 17.49 -3.75
N ASN A 119 -15.46 17.90 -4.05
CA ASN A 119 -16.41 17.10 -4.80
C ASN A 119 -15.85 16.73 -6.19
N GLY A 120 -15.96 15.46 -6.59
CA GLY A 120 -15.40 14.93 -7.82
C GLY A 120 -13.89 14.68 -7.78
N PHE A 121 -13.20 14.98 -6.68
CA PHE A 121 -11.75 14.83 -6.57
C PHE A 121 -11.34 13.90 -5.41
N MET A 122 -11.40 14.38 -4.17
CA MET A 122 -10.91 13.61 -3.02
C MET A 122 -11.39 14.15 -1.66
N ALA A 123 -11.28 13.29 -0.64
CA ALA A 123 -11.34 13.65 0.78
C ALA A 123 -9.96 13.49 1.42
N GLN A 124 -9.41 14.57 1.99
CA GLN A 124 -8.11 14.63 2.62
C GLN A 124 -8.22 14.74 4.16
N GLY A 125 -7.43 13.93 4.84
CA GLY A 125 -7.37 13.81 6.29
C GLY A 125 -5.94 13.66 6.81
N GLY A 126 -5.80 13.28 8.08
CA GLY A 126 -4.52 12.90 8.68
C GLY A 126 -3.67 14.08 9.19
N CYS A 127 -4.25 15.27 9.31
CA CYS A 127 -3.59 16.44 9.87
C CYS A 127 -3.89 16.56 11.38
N PRO A 128 -2.89 16.53 12.29
CA PRO A 128 -3.11 16.69 13.73
C PRO A 128 -3.71 18.03 14.11
N ASN A 129 -3.47 19.08 13.31
CA ASN A 129 -4.10 20.39 13.51
C ASN A 129 -5.62 20.42 13.23
N SER A 130 -6.24 19.29 12.84
CA SER A 130 -7.70 19.17 12.70
C SER A 130 -8.40 18.64 13.97
N LYS A 131 -7.64 18.31 15.03
CA LYS A 131 -8.21 17.93 16.33
C LYS A 131 -8.89 19.13 16.99
N ARG A 132 -9.88 18.86 17.87
CA ARG A 132 -10.68 19.93 18.53
C ARG A 132 -9.84 20.89 19.36
N ASP A 133 -8.80 20.37 19.99
CA ASP A 133 -7.89 21.03 20.92
C ASP A 133 -6.63 21.56 20.25
N ALA A 134 -6.49 21.40 18.92
CA ALA A 134 -5.33 21.89 18.20
C ALA A 134 -5.44 23.40 17.94
N THR A 135 -4.30 24.09 18.06
CA THR A 135 -4.18 25.53 17.81
C THR A 135 -3.67 25.85 16.40
N GLY A 136 -3.14 24.86 15.68
CA GLY A 136 -2.61 25.04 14.32
C GLY A 136 -3.69 25.03 13.25
N GLN A 137 -3.31 25.43 12.03
CA GLN A 137 -4.21 25.39 10.87
C GLN A 137 -4.34 23.96 10.31
N PRO A 138 -5.55 23.44 10.06
CA PRO A 138 -5.73 22.18 9.35
C PRO A 138 -5.03 22.19 7.98
N GLY A 139 -4.37 21.08 7.62
CA GLY A 139 -3.57 20.95 6.41
C GLY A 139 -2.07 21.26 6.59
N THR A 140 -1.63 21.84 7.71
CA THR A 140 -0.22 22.20 7.93
C THR A 140 0.53 21.31 8.93
N GLY A 141 -0.18 20.45 9.64
CA GLY A 141 0.39 19.57 10.66
C GLY A 141 0.90 18.23 10.10
N GLY A 142 1.74 17.55 10.89
CA GLY A 142 2.27 16.23 10.58
C GLY A 142 2.79 15.50 11.81
N PRO A 143 3.42 14.31 11.66
CA PRO A 143 3.83 13.46 12.78
C PRO A 143 5.18 13.86 13.40
N GLY A 144 5.71 15.04 13.06
CA GLY A 144 7.01 15.53 13.53
C GLY A 144 8.21 15.01 12.74
N TYR A 145 7.99 14.27 11.65
CA TYR A 145 9.03 13.79 10.74
C TYR A 145 8.49 13.71 9.31
N ARG A 146 9.40 13.47 8.36
CA ARG A 146 9.08 13.22 6.95
C ARG A 146 9.65 11.88 6.50
N PHE A 147 9.14 11.35 5.40
CA PHE A 147 9.73 10.18 4.73
C PHE A 147 9.60 10.25 3.21
N ALA A 148 10.38 9.42 2.52
CA ALA A 148 10.47 9.37 1.07
C ALA A 148 9.16 8.90 0.40
N ASP A 149 9.00 9.21 -0.89
CA ASP A 149 7.92 8.69 -1.71
C ASP A 149 8.16 7.22 -2.12
N GLU A 150 7.08 6.45 -2.28
CA GLU A 150 7.11 5.06 -2.73
C GLU A 150 6.17 4.91 -3.93
N PHE A 151 6.75 4.80 -5.12
CA PHE A 151 6.00 4.65 -6.37
C PHE A 151 6.20 3.26 -6.95
N ALA A 152 5.12 2.49 -7.03
CA ALA A 152 5.11 1.21 -7.72
C ALA A 152 4.47 1.35 -9.13
N PRO A 153 5.01 0.68 -10.17
CA PRO A 153 4.47 0.77 -11.53
C PRO A 153 2.98 0.37 -11.65
N ASN A 154 2.55 -0.58 -10.82
CA ASN A 154 1.18 -1.11 -10.76
C ASN A 154 0.23 -0.31 -9.86
N LEU A 155 0.73 0.68 -9.11
CA LEU A 155 -0.11 1.52 -8.26
C LEU A 155 -0.31 2.89 -8.91
N LYS A 156 -1.57 3.19 -9.22
CA LYS A 156 -2.02 4.39 -9.94
C LYS A 156 -3.35 4.85 -9.37
N HIS A 157 -3.67 6.13 -9.55
CA HIS A 157 -4.94 6.70 -9.10
C HIS A 157 -6.06 6.42 -10.12
N THR A 158 -6.38 5.14 -10.29
CA THR A 158 -7.25 4.63 -11.36
C THR A 158 -8.74 4.74 -11.05
N GLY A 159 -9.13 5.07 -9.82
CA GLY A 159 -10.55 5.09 -9.49
C GLY A 159 -10.87 5.53 -8.07
N ARG A 160 -12.16 5.42 -7.76
CA ARG A 160 -12.74 5.72 -6.45
C ARG A 160 -12.18 4.79 -5.38
N GLY A 161 -11.95 5.33 -4.19
CA GLY A 161 -11.49 4.58 -3.03
C GLY A 161 -9.98 4.36 -2.95
N ILE A 162 -9.20 4.80 -3.96
CA ILE A 162 -7.73 4.77 -3.86
C ILE A 162 -7.27 5.70 -2.74
N LEU A 163 -6.43 5.17 -1.85
CA LEU A 163 -5.82 5.87 -0.73
C LEU A 163 -4.37 6.21 -1.07
N SER A 164 -3.99 7.48 -0.86
CA SER A 164 -2.69 8.00 -1.27
C SER A 164 -2.18 9.10 -0.32
N MET A 165 -0.87 9.28 -0.24
CA MET A 165 -0.24 10.26 0.64
C MET A 165 -0.43 11.69 0.12
N ALA A 166 -0.86 12.60 1.00
CA ALA A 166 -0.72 14.02 0.73
C ALA A 166 0.71 14.46 1.09
N ASN A 167 1.31 15.29 0.23
CA ASN A 167 2.65 15.82 0.42
C ASN A 167 2.75 17.27 -0.12
N ALA A 168 3.84 17.95 0.20
CA ALA A 168 4.19 19.30 -0.26
C ALA A 168 5.33 19.28 -1.29
N GLY A 169 5.48 18.17 -2.02
CA GLY A 169 6.60 17.89 -2.93
C GLY A 169 7.40 16.64 -2.54
N PRO A 170 8.41 16.28 -3.34
CA PRO A 170 9.17 15.06 -3.16
C PRO A 170 9.77 14.92 -1.75
N GLY A 171 9.64 13.73 -1.14
CA GLY A 171 10.21 13.41 0.17
C GLY A 171 9.57 14.16 1.35
N THR A 172 8.32 14.61 1.21
CA THR A 172 7.61 15.34 2.27
C THR A 172 6.37 14.60 2.79
N ASN A 173 6.31 13.28 2.59
CA ASN A 173 5.25 12.46 3.19
C ASN A 173 5.31 12.54 4.72
N GLY A 174 4.15 12.53 5.35
CA GLY A 174 3.99 12.58 6.80
C GLY A 174 2.78 11.76 7.23
N SER A 175 1.77 12.40 7.82
CA SER A 175 0.57 11.70 8.30
C SER A 175 -0.68 11.99 7.46
N GLN A 176 -0.61 12.98 6.56
CA GLN A 176 -1.76 13.37 5.76
C GLN A 176 -1.94 12.43 4.57
N PHE A 177 -3.19 12.07 4.31
CA PHE A 177 -3.59 11.19 3.22
C PHE A 177 -4.85 11.73 2.57
N PHE A 178 -5.18 11.22 1.38
CA PHE A 178 -6.47 11.46 0.75
C PHE A 178 -7.04 10.18 0.15
N ILE A 179 -8.37 10.13 0.06
CA ILE A 179 -9.12 9.08 -0.62
C ILE A 179 -9.76 9.69 -1.87
N CYS A 180 -9.51 9.09 -3.03
CA CYS A 180 -10.03 9.54 -4.32
C CYS A 180 -11.53 9.25 -4.45
N PHE A 181 -12.28 10.21 -5.01
CA PHE A 181 -13.67 10.00 -5.41
C PHE A 181 -13.83 9.43 -6.84
N GLY A 182 -12.77 9.52 -7.64
CA GLY A 182 -12.69 8.99 -9.00
C GLY A 182 -11.24 8.93 -9.48
N PRO A 183 -11.00 8.62 -10.77
CA PRO A 183 -9.64 8.58 -11.33
C PRO A 183 -8.94 9.95 -11.28
N THR A 184 -7.68 9.99 -10.83
CA THR A 184 -6.88 11.22 -10.73
C THR A 184 -5.46 11.04 -11.29
N PRO A 185 -5.30 10.72 -12.60
CA PRO A 185 -4.01 10.35 -13.19
C PRO A 185 -2.93 11.44 -13.12
N HIS A 186 -3.32 12.71 -12.96
CA HIS A 186 -2.39 13.82 -12.79
C HIS A 186 -1.59 13.76 -11.46
N LEU A 187 -1.97 12.87 -10.52
CA LEU A 187 -1.27 12.61 -9.26
C LEU A 187 -0.28 11.44 -9.36
N ASP A 188 -0.29 10.67 -10.45
CA ASP A 188 0.57 9.51 -10.61
C ASP A 188 2.06 9.90 -10.61
N GLY A 189 2.86 9.19 -9.81
CA GLY A 189 4.29 9.48 -9.63
C GLY A 189 4.58 10.77 -8.85
N ARG A 190 3.56 11.37 -8.23
CA ARG A 190 3.68 12.54 -7.34
C ARG A 190 3.22 12.26 -5.91
N HIS A 191 2.26 11.35 -5.77
CA HIS A 191 1.69 10.93 -4.49
C HIS A 191 1.74 9.40 -4.36
N SER A 192 2.27 8.90 -3.24
CA SER A 192 2.41 7.46 -2.98
C SER A 192 1.04 6.84 -2.75
N VAL A 193 0.55 6.05 -3.69
CA VAL A 193 -0.63 5.19 -3.50
C VAL A 193 -0.22 4.04 -2.58
N PHE A 194 -0.97 3.82 -1.50
CA PHE A 194 -0.60 2.81 -0.49
C PHE A 194 -1.78 1.99 0.02
N GLY A 195 -2.98 2.18 -0.52
CA GLY A 195 -4.11 1.32 -0.20
C GLY A 195 -5.36 1.61 -1.04
N LYS A 196 -6.43 0.87 -0.77
CA LYS A 196 -7.77 1.10 -1.33
C LYS A 196 -8.86 0.77 -0.32
N VAL A 197 -9.97 1.49 -0.39
CA VAL A 197 -11.21 1.11 0.30
C VAL A 197 -11.74 -0.20 -0.29
N THR A 198 -12.04 -1.17 0.57
CA THR A 198 -12.60 -2.48 0.21
C THR A 198 -14.02 -2.70 0.75
N SER A 199 -14.43 -1.91 1.76
CA SER A 199 -15.79 -1.89 2.31
C SER A 199 -16.13 -0.49 2.80
N GLY A 200 -17.42 -0.11 2.76
CA GLY A 200 -17.90 1.21 3.16
C GLY A 200 -17.82 2.28 2.07
N MET A 201 -17.96 1.90 0.79
CA MET A 201 -17.88 2.86 -0.34
C MET A 201 -18.97 3.94 -0.27
N GLU A 202 -20.13 3.63 0.32
CA GLU A 202 -21.22 4.57 0.57
C GLU A 202 -20.82 5.68 1.56
N VAL A 203 -19.79 5.47 2.40
CA VAL A 203 -19.23 6.52 3.25
C VAL A 203 -18.52 7.57 2.40
N LEU A 204 -17.86 7.17 1.30
CA LEU A 204 -17.28 8.12 0.35
C LEU A 204 -18.35 8.97 -0.33
N ASP A 205 -19.51 8.38 -0.65
CA ASP A 205 -20.63 9.14 -1.25
C ASP A 205 -21.12 10.23 -0.29
N LYS A 206 -21.24 9.88 1.00
CA LYS A 206 -21.60 10.84 2.06
C LYS A 206 -20.55 11.93 2.25
N LEU A 207 -19.25 11.57 2.22
CA LEU A 207 -18.16 12.55 2.29
C LEU A 207 -18.18 13.48 1.08
N GLU A 208 -18.35 12.94 -0.12
CA GLU A 208 -18.35 13.72 -1.36
C GLU A 208 -19.53 14.70 -1.45
N ALA A 209 -20.72 14.29 -0.98
CA ALA A 209 -21.92 15.12 -0.95
C ALA A 209 -21.73 16.40 -0.11
N ILE A 210 -20.90 16.34 0.93
CA ILE A 210 -20.62 17.49 1.82
C ILE A 210 -19.41 18.31 1.37
N GLY A 211 -18.66 17.82 0.37
CA GLY A 211 -17.52 18.51 -0.22
C GLY A 211 -17.91 19.77 -0.98
N THR A 212 -16.95 20.68 -1.10
CA THR A 212 -17.11 21.96 -1.82
C THR A 212 -15.94 22.19 -2.78
N GLN A 213 -16.08 23.11 -3.73
CA GLN A 213 -15.02 23.40 -4.69
C GLN A 213 -13.80 24.09 -4.03
N SER A 214 -13.99 24.84 -2.94
CA SER A 214 -12.87 25.40 -2.16
C SER A 214 -12.18 24.36 -1.29
N GLY A 215 -12.78 23.18 -1.13
CA GLY A 215 -12.31 22.10 -0.27
C GLY A 215 -12.79 22.19 1.17
N GLN A 216 -13.39 23.30 1.62
CA GLN A 216 -13.95 23.37 2.97
C GLN A 216 -15.25 22.56 3.03
N PRO A 217 -15.34 21.46 3.81
CA PRO A 217 -16.58 20.67 3.88
C PRO A 217 -17.71 21.45 4.57
N ARG A 218 -18.96 21.19 4.14
CA ARG A 218 -20.17 21.84 4.70
C ARG A 218 -20.46 21.46 6.14
N GLU A 219 -19.97 20.31 6.57
CA GLU A 219 -20.07 19.85 7.95
C GLU A 219 -18.77 19.14 8.35
N GLU A 220 -18.50 19.10 9.65
CA GLU A 220 -17.32 18.45 10.18
C GLU A 220 -17.51 16.93 10.24
N VAL A 221 -16.60 16.17 9.62
CA VAL A 221 -16.55 14.71 9.77
C VAL A 221 -15.24 14.31 10.44
N ARG A 222 -15.38 13.85 11.68
CA ARG A 222 -14.26 13.31 12.47
C ARG A 222 -14.10 11.83 12.25
N PHE A 223 -12.86 11.38 12.37
CA PHE A 223 -12.51 9.98 12.20
C PHE A 223 -11.43 9.54 13.20
N ASN A 224 -11.35 8.22 13.36
CA ASN A 224 -10.22 7.50 13.95
C ASN A 224 -9.71 6.47 12.94
N ILE A 225 -8.47 6.01 13.10
CA ILE A 225 -7.94 4.88 12.34
C ILE A 225 -7.53 3.80 13.31
N GLU A 226 -7.99 2.58 13.06
CA GLU A 226 -7.71 1.39 13.86
C GLU A 226 -7.14 0.30 12.96
N VAL A 227 -6.14 -0.42 13.45
CA VAL A 227 -5.58 -1.58 12.71
C VAL A 227 -6.48 -2.78 12.96
N VAL A 228 -7.03 -3.35 11.88
CA VAL A 228 -7.91 -4.54 11.93
C VAL A 228 -7.09 -5.81 11.79
N SER A 229 -6.16 -5.83 10.84
CA SER A 229 -5.19 -6.91 10.64
C SER A 229 -3.89 -6.33 10.11
N LYS A 230 -2.77 -7.00 10.42
CA LYS A 230 -1.44 -6.64 9.91
C LYS A 230 -0.57 -7.89 9.86
N ARG A 231 0.52 -7.83 9.09
CA ARG A 231 1.50 -8.92 9.02
C ARG A 231 2.27 -9.02 10.34
N ASN A 232 2.74 -10.22 10.66
CA ASN A 232 3.48 -10.47 11.89
C ASN A 232 4.97 -10.13 11.74
N HIS A 233 5.28 -8.83 11.69
CA HIS A 233 6.64 -8.32 11.82
C HIS A 233 6.64 -6.91 12.44
N VAL A 234 7.83 -6.40 12.74
CA VAL A 234 8.00 -5.05 13.25
C VAL A 234 7.79 -4.05 12.12
N TYR A 235 7.01 -3.01 12.38
CA TYR A 235 6.79 -1.88 11.49
C TYR A 235 7.70 -0.73 11.92
N THR A 236 8.75 -0.47 11.15
CA THR A 236 9.73 0.60 11.42
C THR A 236 9.71 1.62 10.31
N VAL A 237 9.42 2.88 10.66
CA VAL A 237 9.41 3.99 9.70
C VAL A 237 10.83 4.48 9.44
N LYS A 238 11.25 4.44 8.17
CA LYS A 238 12.46 5.09 7.67
C LYS A 238 12.16 6.57 7.44
N LYS A 239 12.61 7.39 8.39
CA LYS A 239 12.45 8.86 8.38
C LYS A 239 13.58 9.51 7.57
N LEU A 240 13.30 10.70 7.03
CA LEU A 240 14.29 11.61 6.45
C LEU A 240 14.78 12.63 7.50
#